data_AF-A0A1F6MAJ9-F1
#
_entry.id   AF-A0A1F6MAJ9-F1
#
_cell.length_a   1.000
_cell.length_b   1.000
_cell.length_c   1.000
_cell.angle_alpha   90.00
_cell.angle_beta   90.00
_cell.angle_gamma   90.00
#
_symmetry.space_group_name_H-M   'P 1'
#
loop_
_entity.id
_entity.type
_entity.pdbx_description
1 polymer ?
#
loop_
_entity_poly.entity_id
_entity_poly.type
_entity_poly.pdbx_seq_one_letter_code
_entity_poly.pdbx_strand_id
1 'polypeptide(L)'
;MKIEVPNSKSGAFFVILKDRMKNRELLSVGFELAYIIALPVIGFSLAGKWLDGRFGTMPLFTMIGIVLAIVSTTIWIYRSFRDKMK
;
A
#
# COMPACT_ATOMS: atom_id res chain seq x y z
N MET A 1 43.49 -24.44 -32.52
CA MET A 1 42.50 -23.39 -32.18
C MET A 1 41.45 -24.03 -31.28
N LYS A 2 41.55 -23.86 -29.96
CA LYS A 2 40.56 -24.37 -29.00
C LYS A 2 39.42 -23.36 -28.94
N ILE A 3 38.23 -23.78 -29.33
CA ILE A 3 37.03 -22.96 -29.25
C ILE A 3 36.48 -23.13 -27.84
N GLU A 4 36.63 -22.13 -26.98
CA GLU A 4 35.93 -22.09 -25.69
C GLU A 4 34.44 -21.90 -25.95
N VAL A 5 33.65 -22.88 -25.53
CA VAL A 5 32.19 -22.82 -25.59
C VAL A 5 31.70 -21.95 -24.41
N PRO A 6 30.95 -20.86 -24.66
CA PRO A 6 30.49 -19.98 -23.61
C PRO A 6 29.46 -20.68 -22.70
N ASN A 7 29.72 -20.68 -21.39
CA ASN A 7 28.83 -21.21 -20.36
C ASN A 7 27.61 -20.30 -20.15
N SER A 8 26.65 -20.38 -21.09
CA SER A 8 25.42 -19.59 -21.16
C SER A 8 24.26 -20.14 -20.30
N LYS A 9 24.48 -21.16 -19.45
CA LYS A 9 23.39 -21.76 -18.66
C LYS A 9 23.22 -21.12 -17.28
N SER A 10 24.23 -20.42 -16.77
CA SER A 10 24.18 -19.81 -15.43
C SER A 10 23.39 -18.50 -15.39
N GLY A 11 23.41 -17.70 -16.46
CA GLY A 11 22.67 -16.43 -16.53
C GLY A 11 21.16 -16.59 -16.65
N ALA A 12 20.69 -17.53 -17.49
CA ALA A 12 19.27 -17.82 -17.67
C ALA A 12 18.62 -18.41 -16.40
N PHE A 13 19.36 -19.24 -15.66
CA PHE A 13 18.90 -19.81 -14.39
C PHE A 13 18.70 -18.75 -13.30
N PHE A 14 19.58 -17.74 -13.24
CA PHE A 14 19.46 -16.61 -12.32
C PHE A 14 18.23 -15.72 -12.63
N VAL A 15 17.92 -15.52 -13.92
CA VAL A 15 16.73 -14.78 -14.37
C VAL A 15 15.42 -15.52 -14.01
N ILE A 16 15.35 -16.83 -14.23
CA ILE A 16 14.14 -17.64 -13.92
C ILE A 16 13.86 -17.73 -12.41
N LEU A 17 14.90 -17.75 -11.57
CA LEU A 17 14.73 -17.75 -10.11
C LEU A 17 14.32 -16.38 -9.55
N LYS A 18 14.75 -15.28 -10.19
CA LYS A 18 14.38 -13.90 -9.80
C LYS A 18 12.85 -13.69 -9.84
N ASP A 19 12.17 -14.22 -10.85
CA ASP A 19 10.72 -14.03 -11.01
C ASP A 19 9.88 -14.74 -9.94
N ARG A 20 10.39 -15.82 -9.32
CA ARG A 20 9.68 -16.54 -8.26
C ARG A 20 9.70 -15.80 -6.91
N MET A 21 10.72 -14.97 -6.69
CA MET A 21 10.85 -14.13 -5.48
C MET A 21 10.03 -12.83 -5.57
N LYS A 22 9.91 -12.29 -6.79
CA LYS A 22 9.17 -11.05 -7.08
C LYS A 22 7.70 -11.11 -6.67
N ASN A 23 7.05 -12.26 -6.79
CA ASN A 23 5.63 -12.40 -6.45
C ASN A 23 5.36 -12.25 -4.94
N ARG A 24 6.27 -12.68 -4.06
CA ARG A 24 6.08 -12.55 -2.60
C ARG A 24 6.39 -11.12 -2.12
N GLU A 25 7.42 -10.50 -2.69
CA GLU A 25 7.77 -9.11 -2.39
C GLU A 25 6.70 -8.13 -2.87
N LEU A 26 6.14 -8.35 -4.07
CA LEU A 26 5.02 -7.55 -4.57
C LEU A 26 3.77 -7.69 -3.69
N LEU A 27 3.49 -8.89 -3.19
CA LEU A 27 2.39 -9.12 -2.25
C LEU A 27 2.64 -8.41 -0.92
N SER A 28 3.84 -8.49 -0.34
CA SER A 28 4.14 -7.82 0.94
C SER A 28 4.01 -6.31 0.83
N VAL A 29 4.51 -5.72 -0.26
CA VAL A 29 4.36 -4.27 -0.52
C VAL A 29 2.90 -3.90 -0.72
N GLY A 30 2.13 -4.71 -1.47
CA GLY A 30 0.69 -4.49 -1.64
C GLY A 30 -0.08 -4.50 -0.33
N PHE A 31 0.22 -5.45 0.57
CA PHE A 31 -0.39 -5.52 1.90
C PHE A 31 -0.02 -4.34 2.79
N GLU A 32 1.23 -3.87 2.75
CA GLU A 32 1.66 -2.70 3.51
C GLU A 32 0.91 -1.44 3.08
N LEU A 33 0.78 -1.21 1.77
CA LEU A 33 0.00 -0.11 1.22
C LEU A 33 -1.50 -0.24 1.54
N ALA A 34 -2.04 -1.46 1.42
CA ALA A 34 -3.44 -1.73 1.76
C ALA A 34 -3.73 -1.42 3.24
N TYR A 35 -2.81 -1.78 4.15
CA TYR A 35 -2.95 -1.48 5.57
C TYR A 35 -2.95 0.03 5.85
N ILE A 36 -2.02 0.78 5.22
CA ILE A 36 -1.91 2.24 5.37
C ILE A 36 -3.19 2.96 4.92
N ILE A 37 -3.89 2.46 3.90
CA ILE A 37 -5.13 3.07 3.39
C ILE A 37 -6.36 2.55 4.14
N ALA A 38 -6.43 1.24 4.40
CA ALA A 38 -7.60 0.60 5.01
C ALA A 38 -7.84 1.08 6.44
N LEU A 39 -6.78 1.27 7.23
CA LEU A 39 -6.89 1.65 8.63
C LEU A 39 -7.57 3.02 8.84
N PRO A 40 -7.16 4.12 8.18
CA PRO A 40 -7.88 5.38 8.27
C PRO A 40 -9.28 5.31 7.66
N VAL A 41 -9.46 4.66 6.50
CA VAL A 41 -10.78 4.56 5.85
C VAL A 41 -11.78 3.85 6.76
N ILE A 42 -11.41 2.69 7.32
CA ILE A 42 -12.28 1.94 8.24
C ILE A 42 -12.48 2.73 9.53
N GLY A 43 -11.42 3.30 10.12
CA GLY A 43 -11.52 4.05 11.37
C GLY A 43 -12.47 5.25 11.27
N PHE A 44 -12.30 6.09 10.25
CA PHE A 44 -13.13 7.28 10.07
C PHE A 44 -14.54 6.95 9.56
N SER A 45 -14.70 5.95 8.70
CA SER A 45 -16.05 5.54 8.25
C SER A 45 -16.86 4.92 9.39
N LEU A 46 -16.24 4.12 10.27
CA LEU A 46 -16.90 3.56 11.44
C LEU A 46 -17.26 4.64 12.46
N ALA A 47 -16.35 5.58 12.71
CA ALA A 47 -16.60 6.73 13.58
C ALA A 47 -17.73 7.61 13.03
N GLY A 48 -17.73 7.90 11.72
CA GLY A 48 -18.78 8.65 11.05
C GLY A 48 -20.14 7.95 11.14
N LYS A 49 -20.18 6.62 10.91
CA LYS A 49 -21.40 5.82 11.03
C LYS A 49 -21.94 5.78 12.46
N TRP A 50 -21.06 5.72 13.46
CA TRP A 50 -21.46 5.77 14.86
C TRP A 50 -22.04 7.13 15.25
N LEU A 51 -21.44 8.22 14.76
CA LEU A 51 -21.95 9.58 14.93
C LEU A 51 -23.31 9.77 14.24
N ASP A 52 -23.46 9.31 13.00
CA ASP A 52 -24.74 9.38 12.27
C ASP A 52 -25.84 8.64 13.03
N GLY A 53 -25.56 7.44 13.57
CA GLY A 53 -26.50 6.68 14.39
C GLY A 53 -26.85 7.34 15.73
N ARG A 54 -25.93 8.13 16.31
CA ARG A 54 -26.15 8.86 17.57
C ARG A 54 -26.99 10.12 17.36
N PHE A 55 -26.74 10.85 16.28
CA PHE A 55 -27.41 12.13 15.99
C PHE A 55 -28.68 11.98 15.13
N GLY A 56 -28.98 10.77 14.65
CA GLY A 56 -30.13 10.52 13.78
C GLY A 56 -30.04 11.24 12.44
N THR A 57 -28.83 11.66 12.04
CA THR A 57 -28.58 12.35 10.79
C THR A 57 -28.58 11.37 9.63
N MET A 58 -28.97 11.85 8.45
CA MET A 58 -28.58 11.22 7.17
C MET A 58 -27.05 11.00 7.15
N PRO A 59 -26.50 10.08 6.34
CA PRO A 59 -25.09 9.61 6.40
C PRO A 59 -24.03 10.69 6.06
N LEU A 60 -24.10 11.83 6.73
CA LEU A 60 -23.33 13.04 6.55
C LEU A 60 -22.02 12.94 7.32
N PHE A 61 -22.04 12.46 8.57
CA PHE A 61 -20.81 12.24 9.32
C PHE A 61 -19.99 11.12 8.73
N THR A 62 -20.61 10.11 8.12
CA THR A 62 -19.91 9.09 7.33
C THR A 62 -19.23 9.70 6.10
N MET A 63 -19.91 10.57 5.34
CA MET A 63 -19.28 11.27 4.21
C MET A 63 -18.12 12.17 4.65
N ILE A 64 -18.30 12.95 5.71
CA ILE A 64 -17.24 13.79 6.29
C ILE A 64 -16.09 12.92 6.78
N GLY A 65 -16.38 11.78 7.41
CA GLY A 65 -15.39 10.80 7.84
C GLY A 65 -14.55 10.28 6.68
N ILE A 66 -15.16 9.93 5.55
CA ILE A 66 -14.42 9.49 4.35
C ILE A 66 -13.52 10.60 3.82
N VAL A 67 -14.02 11.84 3.74
CA VAL A 67 -13.21 12.99 3.30
C VAL A 67 -12.04 13.22 4.25
N LEU A 68 -12.28 13.17 5.57
CA LEU A 68 -11.23 13.27 6.58
C LEU A 68 -10.22 12.14 6.48
N ALA A 69 -10.65 10.92 6.15
CA ALA A 69 -9.74 9.79 5.92
C ALA A 69 -8.78 10.09 4.77
N ILE A 70 -9.29 10.59 3.64
CA ILE A 70 -8.47 10.92 2.46
C ILE A 70 -7.48 12.04 2.80
N VAL A 71 -7.94 13.11 3.44
CA VAL A 71 -7.10 14.26 3.81
C VAL A 71 -6.03 13.83 4.81
N SER A 72 -6.40 13.08 5.85
CA SER A 72 -5.45 12.56 6.84
C SER A 72 -4.39 11.67 6.20
N THR A 73 -4.80 10.75 5.32
CA THR A 73 -3.87 9.87 4.60
C THR A 73 -2.91 10.68 3.72
N THR A 74 -3.41 11.71 3.04
CA THR A 74 -2.59 12.61 2.19
C THR A 74 -1.56 13.37 3.01
N ILE A 75 -1.96 13.94 4.16
CA ILE A 75 -1.06 14.66 5.06
C ILE A 75 -0.01 13.70 5.64
N TRP A 76 -0.42 12.49 6.03
CA TRP A 76 0.47 11.50 6.63
C TRP A 76 1.54 11.04 5.63
N ILE A 77 1.13 10.76 4.40
CA ILE A 77 2.04 10.45 3.29
C ILE A 77 3.00 11.63 3.07
N TYR A 78 2.49 12.86 2.93
CA TYR A 78 3.31 14.04 2.69
C TYR A 78 4.36 14.25 3.80
N ARG A 79 3.99 14.04 5.08
CA ARG A 79 4.93 14.11 6.22
C ARG A 79 5.96 12.99 6.17
N SER A 80 5.54 11.75 5.91
CA SER A 80 6.43 10.59 5.80
C SER A 80 7.49 10.77 4.70
N PHE A 81 7.09 11.30 3.54
CA PHE A 81 8.02 11.64 2.45
C PHE A 81 8.99 12.76 2.84
N ARG A 82 8.50 13.81 3.52
CA ARG A 82 9.36 14.90 3.98
C ARG A 82 10.40 14.44 5.02
N ASP A 83 9.99 13.59 5.95
CA ASP A 83 10.88 13.09 7.01
C ASP A 83 11.96 12.14 6.48
N LYS A 84 11.67 11.40 5.39
CA LYS A 84 12.68 10.56 4.70
C LYS A 84 13.65 11.35 3.81
N MET A 85 13.36 12.62 3.49
CA MET A 85 14.21 13.48 2.63
C MET A 85 15.04 14.50 3.41
N LYS A 86 15.03 14.45 4.74
CA LYS A 86 16.00 15.15 5.61
C LYS A 86 17.18 14.24 5.91
#